data_AF-A0ABD7LCZ1-F1
#
_entry.id   AF-A0ABD7LCZ1-F1
#
_cell.length_a   1.000
_cell.length_b   1.000
_cell.length_c   1.000
_cell.angle_alpha   90.00
_cell.angle_beta   90.00
_cell.angle_gamma   90.00
#
_symmetry.space_group_name_H-M   'P 1'
#
loop_
_entity.id
_entity.type
_entity.pdbx_description
1 polymer ?
#
loop_
_entity_poly.entity_id
_entity_poly.type
_entity_poly.pdbx_seq_one_letter_code
_entity_poly.pdbx_strand_id
1 'polypeptide(L)'
;MPEPIYTLGINAAFHDSAACLVRDGVVVAAAEEERFTHVKHAKRPVPFSTWELPYHAIDYCLAEAGIALADVQHVAYSYDPWLELDRHAGQPSLTLPLEPSAHARPPGGESPWHPLFLSSIVNAPRQLAGGAPHHLQRRFRGVTHDGPFRWHFVEHHLAHEASAFLAAPYERCAVMTMDGRGERATTSYGVFDGRTYRRIAQVDLPHSLGLLYERVTRYLGFLHSSDEYKVMALASYGKPIYADQMRQLVRYRGDGRYDVDEADLVALFGPARERGGPITPNHCDIAHALQLVLEETTLRAVEWLAAETGEKQLAMAGGVALNCVMNARIRDRGPFDDVWVQPAAGDAGTALGAALWTDFRERGARGDWRMDHAYLGPSFEDDAIEAFIREAQLPYRRLNDVAAQTAVLLAQNRVIGWFQGRMEFGPRALGARSILASPIDPDMQRKLNRIKDREDFRPVAPVALESKAHEWFSGGRREPLHAPFMLFVYDVRPERAERIPAVRHIDGTARVQTVGPQQNPLLHALLTEFDALTGVPVLVNTSFNTRGEPIVCTPRDAIECFWTSPLDALVIGSFLMEKPR
;
A
#
# COMPACT_ATOMS: atom_id res chain seq x y z
N MET A 1 -26.46 8.56 -25.61
CA MET A 1 -25.29 8.90 -24.76
C MET A 1 -24.06 8.42 -25.51
N PRO A 2 -22.91 9.13 -25.45
CA PRO A 2 -21.66 8.59 -25.99
C PRO A 2 -21.34 7.23 -25.35
N GLU A 3 -20.63 6.37 -26.09
CA GLU A 3 -20.14 5.10 -25.54
C GLU A 3 -19.18 5.37 -24.36
N PRO A 4 -19.27 4.58 -23.28
CA PRO A 4 -18.40 4.77 -22.11
C PRO A 4 -16.94 4.54 -22.48
N ILE A 5 -16.04 5.36 -21.93
CA ILE A 5 -14.60 5.18 -22.10
C ILE A 5 -14.06 4.39 -20.92
N TYR A 6 -13.49 3.22 -21.21
CA TYR A 6 -12.80 2.37 -20.26
C TYR A 6 -11.28 2.49 -20.43
N THR A 7 -10.61 2.77 -19.32
CA THR A 7 -9.15 2.84 -19.22
C THR A 7 -8.66 1.82 -18.19
N LEU A 8 -7.89 0.84 -18.65
CA LEU A 8 -7.25 -0.17 -17.82
C LEU A 8 -5.81 0.25 -17.48
N GLY A 9 -5.52 0.47 -16.22
CA GLY A 9 -4.16 0.69 -15.73
C GLY A 9 -3.52 -0.60 -15.24
N ILE A 10 -2.23 -0.77 -15.52
CA ILE A 10 -1.43 -1.96 -15.19
C ILE A 10 -0.12 -1.53 -14.54
N ASN A 11 0.17 -2.08 -13.36
CA ASN A 11 1.51 -2.11 -12.79
C ASN A 11 2.07 -3.53 -12.91
N ALA A 12 3.25 -3.66 -13.51
CA ALA A 12 3.96 -4.93 -13.59
C ALA A 12 5.49 -4.79 -13.75
N ALA A 13 6.06 -3.58 -13.68
CA ALA A 13 7.47 -3.38 -13.99
C ALA A 13 8.39 -4.05 -12.94
N PHE A 14 8.12 -3.79 -11.66
CA PHE A 14 8.91 -4.28 -10.54
C PHE A 14 8.13 -5.37 -9.75
N HIS A 15 7.69 -5.05 -8.54
CA HIS A 15 6.85 -5.87 -7.67
C HIS A 15 5.45 -5.24 -7.53
N ASP A 16 4.62 -5.80 -6.63
CA ASP A 16 3.26 -5.34 -6.33
C ASP A 16 2.40 -5.16 -7.59
N SER A 17 2.44 -6.17 -8.47
CA SER A 17 1.68 -6.13 -9.71
C SER A 17 0.18 -5.97 -9.43
N ALA A 18 -0.47 -5.07 -10.16
CA ALA A 18 -1.83 -4.64 -9.87
C ALA A 18 -2.54 -4.14 -11.13
N ALA A 19 -3.87 -4.14 -11.10
CA ALA A 19 -4.70 -3.58 -12.15
C ALA A 19 -5.76 -2.63 -11.57
N CYS A 20 -6.15 -1.63 -12.36
CA CYS A 20 -7.23 -0.72 -12.05
C CYS A 20 -8.04 -0.42 -13.31
N LEU A 21 -9.37 -0.40 -13.20
CA LEU A 21 -10.25 -0.01 -14.30
C LEU A 21 -10.99 1.29 -13.96
N VAL A 22 -10.86 2.27 -14.84
CA VAL A 22 -11.58 3.54 -14.80
C VAL A 22 -12.62 3.55 -15.91
N ARG A 23 -13.82 4.03 -15.60
CA ARG A 23 -14.90 4.32 -16.54
C ARG A 23 -15.25 5.79 -16.43
N ASP A 24 -15.01 6.57 -17.47
CA ASP A 24 -15.39 7.97 -17.55
C ASP A 24 -14.97 8.79 -16.30
N GLY A 25 -13.71 8.67 -15.89
CA GLY A 25 -13.18 9.36 -14.69
C GLY A 25 -13.62 8.80 -13.34
N VAL A 26 -14.29 7.64 -13.32
CA VAL A 26 -14.70 6.94 -12.09
C VAL A 26 -14.00 5.60 -11.98
N VAL A 27 -13.35 5.32 -10.85
CA VAL A 27 -12.72 4.03 -10.60
C VAL A 27 -13.80 2.98 -10.32
N VAL A 28 -13.82 1.91 -11.12
CA VAL A 28 -14.77 0.80 -11.01
C VAL A 28 -14.22 -0.29 -10.08
N ALA A 29 -12.97 -0.66 -10.30
CA ALA A 29 -12.30 -1.76 -9.62
C ALA A 29 -10.78 -1.52 -9.60
N ALA A 30 -10.14 -2.00 -8.54
CA ALA A 30 -8.69 -2.10 -8.46
C ALA A 30 -8.31 -3.28 -7.55
N ALA A 31 -7.29 -4.04 -7.92
CA ALA A 31 -6.81 -5.16 -7.12
C ALA A 31 -5.31 -5.42 -7.34
N GLU A 32 -4.68 -5.96 -6.31
CA GLU A 32 -3.31 -6.46 -6.36
C GLU A 32 -3.32 -7.94 -6.77
N GLU A 33 -2.41 -8.34 -7.65
CA GLU A 33 -2.33 -9.71 -8.17
C GLU A 33 -2.04 -10.74 -7.06
N GLU A 34 -1.30 -10.33 -6.02
CA GLU A 34 -0.99 -11.19 -4.87
C GLU A 34 -2.24 -11.72 -4.15
N ARG A 35 -3.38 -11.02 -4.25
CA ARG A 35 -4.64 -11.44 -3.64
C ARG A 35 -5.20 -12.70 -4.29
N PHE A 36 -4.84 -12.97 -5.55
CA PHE A 36 -5.36 -14.10 -6.32
C PHE A 36 -4.34 -15.22 -6.46
N THR A 37 -3.06 -14.89 -6.58
CA THR A 37 -1.99 -15.87 -6.81
C THR A 37 -1.42 -16.45 -5.52
N HIS A 38 -1.71 -15.82 -4.37
CA HIS A 38 -1.10 -16.09 -3.07
C HIS A 38 0.43 -15.92 -3.05
N VAL A 39 1.01 -15.34 -4.11
CA VAL A 39 2.42 -14.98 -4.16
C VAL A 39 2.55 -13.55 -3.66
N LYS A 40 3.11 -13.39 -2.45
CA LYS A 40 3.31 -12.07 -1.86
C LYS A 40 4.16 -11.16 -2.76
N HIS A 41 3.72 -9.92 -2.92
CA HIS A 41 4.20 -8.90 -3.86
C HIS A 41 3.99 -9.26 -5.34
N ALA A 42 3.10 -10.23 -5.61
CA ALA A 42 2.80 -10.88 -6.90
C ALA A 42 3.97 -11.65 -7.51
N LYS A 43 5.18 -11.10 -7.45
CA LYS A 43 6.43 -11.66 -7.95
C LYS A 43 7.62 -11.04 -7.23
N ARG A 44 8.78 -11.68 -7.32
CA ARG A 44 10.04 -11.05 -6.90
C ARG A 44 10.48 -10.03 -7.94
N PRO A 45 11.05 -8.88 -7.55
CA PRO A 45 11.54 -7.85 -8.47
C PRO A 45 12.89 -8.26 -9.09
N VAL A 46 12.86 -9.29 -9.93
CA VAL A 46 14.01 -9.77 -10.69
C VAL A 46 13.78 -9.52 -12.18
N PRO A 47 14.82 -9.22 -12.97
CA PRO A 47 14.64 -8.76 -14.36
C PRO A 47 13.86 -9.70 -15.30
N PHE A 48 13.86 -11.01 -15.00
CA PHE A 48 13.15 -12.01 -15.78
C PHE A 48 11.71 -12.28 -15.31
N SER A 49 11.20 -11.57 -14.31
CA SER A 49 9.78 -11.62 -13.91
C SER A 49 8.97 -10.46 -14.51
N THR A 50 9.60 -9.49 -15.17
CA THR A 50 8.95 -8.29 -15.73
C THR A 50 7.90 -8.60 -16.80
N TRP A 51 7.96 -9.77 -17.45
CA TRP A 51 6.95 -10.22 -18.42
C TRP A 51 5.63 -10.69 -17.76
N GLU A 52 5.63 -10.94 -16.45
CA GLU A 52 4.46 -11.42 -15.72
C GLU A 52 3.49 -10.25 -15.48
N LEU A 53 2.41 -10.20 -16.27
CA LEU A 53 1.32 -9.24 -16.12
C LEU A 53 0.29 -9.73 -15.08
N PRO A 54 -0.45 -8.83 -14.41
CA PRO A 54 -1.40 -9.17 -13.36
C PRO A 54 -2.74 -9.65 -13.94
N TYR A 55 -2.75 -10.83 -14.57
CA TYR A 55 -3.92 -11.32 -15.32
C TYR A 55 -5.15 -11.55 -14.43
N HIS A 56 -5.01 -11.99 -13.18
CA HIS A 56 -6.16 -12.21 -12.30
C HIS A 56 -6.77 -10.87 -11.85
N ALA A 57 -5.94 -9.89 -11.52
CA ALA A 57 -6.41 -8.55 -11.19
C ALA A 57 -7.08 -7.87 -12.40
N ILE A 58 -6.53 -8.04 -13.61
CA ILE A 58 -7.15 -7.55 -14.85
C ILE A 58 -8.50 -8.25 -15.08
N ASP A 59 -8.56 -9.59 -14.99
CA ASP A 59 -9.80 -10.35 -15.16
C ASP A 59 -10.88 -9.90 -14.17
N TYR A 60 -10.52 -9.73 -12.90
CA TYR A 60 -11.42 -9.19 -11.88
C TYR A 60 -11.95 -7.81 -12.26
N CYS A 61 -11.07 -6.88 -12.67
CA CYS A 61 -11.50 -5.53 -13.03
C CYS A 61 -12.46 -5.53 -14.23
N LEU A 62 -12.20 -6.35 -15.25
CA LEU A 62 -13.08 -6.52 -16.40
C LEU A 62 -14.41 -7.19 -16.00
N ALA A 63 -14.36 -8.18 -15.12
CA ALA A 63 -15.54 -8.88 -14.62
C ALA A 63 -16.46 -7.96 -13.82
N GLU A 64 -15.91 -7.11 -12.96
CA GLU A 64 -16.66 -6.13 -12.16
C GLU A 64 -17.43 -5.14 -13.05
N ALA A 65 -16.83 -4.73 -14.17
CA ALA A 65 -17.50 -3.88 -15.15
C ALA A 65 -18.42 -4.63 -16.11
N GLY A 66 -18.42 -5.97 -16.09
CA GLY A 66 -19.21 -6.80 -17.00
C GLY A 66 -18.71 -6.81 -18.46
N ILE A 67 -17.44 -6.48 -18.68
CA ILE A 67 -16.84 -6.31 -20.02
C ILE A 67 -15.77 -7.37 -20.33
N ALA A 68 -15.27 -7.34 -21.56
CA ALA A 68 -14.05 -8.03 -22.00
C ALA A 68 -12.95 -7.02 -22.32
N LEU A 69 -11.71 -7.48 -22.49
CA LEU A 69 -10.58 -6.63 -22.87
C LEU A 69 -10.79 -5.94 -24.23
N ALA A 70 -11.59 -6.55 -25.11
CA ALA A 70 -11.97 -5.96 -26.40
C ALA A 70 -12.86 -4.70 -26.27
N ASP A 71 -13.47 -4.47 -25.10
CA ASP A 71 -14.30 -3.30 -24.85
C ASP A 71 -13.51 -2.13 -24.24
N VAL A 72 -12.20 -2.32 -23.97
CA VAL A 72 -11.33 -1.32 -23.37
C VAL A 72 -10.76 -0.40 -24.45
N GLN A 73 -10.88 0.92 -24.28
CA GLN A 73 -10.37 1.91 -25.24
C GLN A 73 -8.89 2.22 -24.99
N HIS A 74 -8.46 2.22 -23.73
CA HIS A 74 -7.09 2.58 -23.35
C HIS A 74 -6.50 1.57 -22.36
N VAL A 75 -5.26 1.14 -22.62
CA VAL A 75 -4.46 0.38 -21.65
C VAL A 75 -3.23 1.20 -21.29
N ALA A 76 -3.05 1.49 -20.02
CA ALA A 76 -1.98 2.34 -19.48
C ALA A 76 -1.04 1.52 -18.59
N TYR A 77 0.21 1.40 -18.99
CA TYR A 77 1.25 0.69 -18.26
C TYR A 77 2.12 1.68 -17.49
N SER A 78 2.27 1.50 -16.17
CA SER A 78 2.93 2.45 -15.26
C SER A 78 4.46 2.42 -15.27
N TYR A 79 5.03 2.34 -16.47
CA TYR A 79 6.45 2.50 -16.72
C TYR A 79 6.69 2.92 -18.17
N ASP A 80 7.53 3.91 -18.40
CA ASP A 80 7.92 4.32 -19.74
C ASP A 80 9.33 3.82 -20.11
N PRO A 81 9.45 2.71 -20.87
CA PRO A 81 10.75 2.17 -21.23
C PRO A 81 11.54 3.15 -22.12
N TRP A 82 10.89 4.10 -22.78
CA TRP A 82 11.55 5.03 -23.71
C TRP A 82 12.39 6.08 -22.98
N LEU A 83 12.07 6.41 -21.72
CA LEU A 83 12.87 7.33 -20.91
C LEU A 83 14.26 6.78 -20.55
N GLU A 84 14.41 5.46 -20.52
CA GLU A 84 15.69 4.78 -20.33
C GLU A 84 16.33 4.45 -21.68
N LEU A 85 15.54 4.04 -22.68
CA LEU A 85 16.04 3.81 -24.04
C LEU A 85 16.58 5.05 -24.73
N ASP A 86 16.15 6.26 -24.35
CA ASP A 86 16.76 7.51 -24.81
C ASP A 86 18.25 7.60 -24.39
N ARG A 87 18.69 6.94 -23.31
CA ARG A 87 20.13 6.77 -23.00
C ARG A 87 20.85 5.89 -24.01
N HIS A 88 20.09 5.00 -24.66
CA HIS A 88 20.50 4.15 -25.78
C HIS A 88 20.06 4.73 -27.14
N ALA A 89 19.66 6.00 -27.20
CA ALA A 89 19.10 6.63 -28.40
C ALA A 89 20.00 6.38 -29.62
N GLY A 90 19.40 5.83 -30.68
CA GLY A 90 20.07 5.43 -31.91
C GLY A 90 20.23 3.90 -32.09
N GLN A 91 19.89 3.09 -31.09
CA GLN A 91 19.87 1.63 -31.21
C GLN A 91 18.43 1.12 -31.36
N PRO A 92 17.98 0.70 -32.57
CA PRO A 92 16.63 0.13 -32.78
C PRO A 92 16.47 -1.27 -32.17
N SER A 93 17.51 -1.79 -31.51
CA SER A 93 17.61 -3.13 -30.97
C SER A 93 18.36 -3.11 -29.65
N LEU A 94 17.89 -3.89 -28.68
CA LEU A 94 18.62 -4.20 -27.45
C LEU A 94 19.33 -5.55 -27.59
N THR A 95 20.59 -5.61 -27.19
CA THR A 95 21.30 -6.90 -27.05
C THR A 95 20.86 -7.59 -25.78
N LEU A 96 20.33 -8.81 -25.90
CA LEU A 96 20.03 -9.69 -24.77
C LEU A 96 21.18 -10.70 -24.62
N PRO A 97 22.10 -10.54 -23.64
CA PRO A 97 23.19 -11.50 -23.47
C PRO A 97 22.65 -12.87 -23.07
N LEU A 98 23.27 -13.94 -23.56
CA LEU A 98 22.93 -15.32 -23.18
C LEU A 98 23.29 -15.62 -21.72
N GLU A 99 24.39 -15.06 -21.23
CA GLU A 99 24.85 -15.19 -19.84
C GLU A 99 25.09 -13.81 -19.21
N PRO A 100 24.04 -13.02 -18.91
CA PRO A 100 24.20 -11.65 -18.42
C PRO A 100 25.06 -11.56 -17.15
N SER A 101 24.99 -12.57 -16.28
CA SER A 101 25.77 -12.64 -15.04
C SER A 101 27.24 -13.04 -15.22
N ALA A 102 27.66 -13.51 -16.40
CA ALA A 102 29.05 -13.91 -16.66
C ALA A 102 29.97 -12.71 -16.93
N HIS A 103 29.40 -11.55 -17.23
CA HIS A 103 30.13 -10.32 -17.53
C HIS A 103 30.17 -9.41 -16.31
N ALA A 104 31.31 -8.72 -16.12
CA ALA A 104 31.41 -7.67 -15.11
C ALA A 104 30.35 -6.60 -15.36
N ARG A 105 29.83 -5.97 -14.29
CA ARG A 105 28.87 -4.88 -14.40
C ARG A 105 29.40 -3.82 -15.38
N PRO A 106 28.62 -3.41 -16.38
CA PRO A 106 29.05 -2.37 -17.32
C PRO A 106 29.39 -1.07 -16.57
N PRO A 107 30.29 -0.23 -17.13
CA PRO A 107 30.58 1.09 -16.60
C PRO A 107 29.28 1.90 -16.43
N GLY A 108 29.04 2.45 -15.24
CA GLY A 108 27.78 3.15 -14.91
C GLY A 108 26.86 2.38 -13.95
N GLY A 109 27.17 1.14 -13.60
CA GLY A 109 26.47 0.40 -12.53
C GLY A 109 25.13 -0.21 -12.93
N GLU A 110 24.76 -0.11 -14.21
CA GLU A 110 23.53 -0.72 -14.75
C GLU A 110 23.58 -2.24 -14.64
N SER A 111 22.43 -2.85 -14.36
CA SER A 111 22.31 -4.31 -14.26
C SER A 111 22.59 -4.94 -15.64
N PRO A 112 23.39 -6.01 -15.74
CA PRO A 112 23.57 -6.69 -17.03
C PRO A 112 22.27 -7.31 -17.57
N TRP A 113 21.26 -7.45 -16.71
CA TRP A 113 19.93 -7.92 -17.06
C TRP A 113 18.98 -6.80 -17.51
N HIS A 114 19.40 -5.54 -17.48
CA HIS A 114 18.57 -4.39 -17.82
C HIS A 114 17.97 -4.46 -19.23
N PRO A 115 18.68 -4.94 -20.27
CA PRO A 115 18.07 -5.15 -21.59
C PRO A 115 16.87 -6.11 -21.59
N LEU A 116 16.91 -7.18 -20.77
CA LEU A 116 15.80 -8.13 -20.65
C LEU A 116 14.59 -7.48 -19.97
N PHE A 117 14.85 -6.69 -18.92
CA PHE A 117 13.84 -5.90 -18.24
C PHE A 117 13.11 -4.97 -19.21
N LEU A 118 13.85 -4.12 -19.94
CA LEU A 118 13.27 -3.19 -20.93
C LEU A 118 12.53 -3.90 -22.05
N SER A 119 13.13 -4.97 -22.61
CA SER A 119 12.50 -5.76 -23.69
C SER A 119 11.17 -6.37 -23.25
N SER A 120 11.07 -6.81 -21.99
CA SER A 120 9.82 -7.34 -21.42
C SER A 120 8.74 -6.26 -21.36
N ILE A 121 9.07 -5.05 -20.93
CA ILE A 121 8.12 -3.92 -20.85
C ILE A 121 7.66 -3.48 -22.23
N VAL A 122 8.58 -3.32 -23.19
CA VAL A 122 8.24 -2.94 -24.57
C VAL A 122 7.29 -3.95 -25.22
N ASN A 123 7.36 -5.23 -24.82
CA ASN A 123 6.50 -6.30 -25.33
C ASN A 123 5.26 -6.59 -24.48
N ALA A 124 4.99 -5.79 -23.43
CA ALA A 124 3.79 -5.92 -22.62
C ALA A 124 2.46 -5.92 -23.42
N PRO A 125 2.28 -5.16 -24.53
CA PRO A 125 1.07 -5.28 -25.35
C PRO A 125 0.88 -6.68 -25.95
N ARG A 126 1.98 -7.33 -26.38
CA ARG A 126 1.95 -8.69 -26.93
C ARG A 126 1.69 -9.73 -25.86
N GLN A 127 2.29 -9.54 -24.68
CA GLN A 127 2.05 -10.38 -23.52
C GLN A 127 0.58 -10.28 -23.13
N LEU A 128 -0.01 -9.08 -23.01
CA LEU A 128 -1.42 -8.91 -22.64
C LEU A 128 -2.36 -9.61 -23.63
N ALA A 129 -2.11 -9.48 -24.94
CA ALA A 129 -2.96 -10.07 -25.97
C ALA A 129 -2.86 -11.61 -26.05
N GLY A 130 -1.70 -12.19 -25.75
CA GLY A 130 -1.43 -13.62 -25.97
C GLY A 130 -1.11 -14.46 -24.73
N GLY A 131 -0.89 -13.84 -23.58
CA GLY A 131 -0.32 -14.47 -22.39
C GLY A 131 -1.32 -14.77 -21.28
N ALA A 132 -2.60 -14.47 -21.47
CA ALA A 132 -3.63 -14.74 -20.45
C ALA A 132 -3.71 -16.26 -20.13
N PRO A 133 -3.66 -16.65 -18.84
CA PRO A 133 -3.83 -18.04 -18.42
C PRO A 133 -5.11 -18.67 -18.98
N HIS A 134 -5.07 -19.97 -19.27
CA HIS A 134 -6.16 -20.67 -19.96
C HIS A 134 -7.52 -20.49 -19.28
N HIS A 135 -7.57 -20.51 -17.94
CA HIS A 135 -8.82 -20.35 -17.18
C HIS A 135 -9.40 -18.93 -17.22
N LEU A 136 -8.60 -17.92 -17.58
CA LEU A 136 -9.04 -16.51 -17.69
C LEU A 136 -9.33 -16.09 -19.13
N GLN A 137 -8.95 -16.90 -20.13
CA GLN A 137 -8.98 -16.53 -21.56
C GLN A 137 -10.30 -15.96 -22.06
N ARG A 138 -11.44 -16.31 -21.44
CA ARG A 138 -12.76 -15.84 -21.88
C ARG A 138 -12.83 -14.31 -22.03
N ARG A 139 -12.23 -13.55 -21.10
CA ARG A 139 -12.27 -12.07 -21.13
C ARG A 139 -11.16 -11.43 -21.96
N PHE A 140 -10.17 -12.20 -22.39
CA PHE A 140 -9.00 -11.72 -23.14
C PHE A 140 -9.07 -12.06 -24.63
N ARG A 141 -10.16 -12.69 -25.11
CA ARG A 141 -10.35 -13.04 -26.51
C ARG A 141 -10.71 -11.82 -27.37
N GLY A 142 -10.43 -11.92 -28.66
CA GLY A 142 -10.84 -10.92 -29.65
C GLY A 142 -9.96 -9.67 -29.69
N VAL A 143 -8.78 -9.71 -29.07
CA VAL A 143 -7.80 -8.63 -29.10
C VAL A 143 -6.51 -9.09 -29.78
N THR A 144 -5.80 -8.11 -30.33
CA THR A 144 -4.44 -8.25 -30.84
C THR A 144 -3.55 -7.23 -30.11
N HIS A 145 -2.23 -7.33 -30.27
CA HIS A 145 -1.30 -6.41 -29.59
C HIS A 145 -1.43 -4.95 -30.03
N ASP A 146 -2.14 -4.68 -31.13
CA ASP A 146 -2.38 -3.38 -31.75
C ASP A 146 -3.83 -2.90 -31.59
N GLY A 147 -4.71 -3.64 -30.93
CA GLY A 147 -6.08 -3.18 -30.72
C GLY A 147 -7.06 -4.24 -30.18
N PRO A 148 -8.28 -3.82 -29.83
CA PRO A 148 -8.89 -2.53 -30.16
C PRO A 148 -8.49 -1.36 -29.23
N PHE A 149 -7.77 -1.63 -28.15
CA PHE A 149 -7.28 -0.60 -27.24
C PHE A 149 -6.06 0.16 -27.82
N ARG A 150 -5.92 1.42 -27.41
CA ARG A 150 -4.66 2.17 -27.54
C ARG A 150 -3.79 1.91 -26.32
N TRP A 151 -2.56 1.47 -26.54
CA TRP A 151 -1.56 1.29 -25.49
C TRP A 151 -0.85 2.60 -25.15
N HIS A 152 -0.66 2.85 -23.86
CA HIS A 152 0.05 4.01 -23.31
C HIS A 152 1.10 3.54 -22.32
N PHE A 153 2.32 4.03 -22.47
CA PHE A 153 3.32 3.99 -21.41
C PHE A 153 3.21 5.29 -20.61
N VAL A 154 3.11 5.16 -19.29
CA VAL A 154 3.03 6.29 -18.35
C VAL A 154 4.25 6.22 -17.47
N GLU A 155 5.01 7.31 -17.42
CA GLU A 155 6.16 7.45 -16.52
C GLU A 155 5.78 7.01 -15.09
N HIS A 156 6.61 6.18 -14.47
CA HIS A 156 6.32 5.55 -13.20
C HIS A 156 6.04 6.56 -12.08
N HIS A 157 6.88 7.58 -11.95
CA HIS A 157 6.67 8.65 -10.96
C HIS A 157 5.43 9.48 -11.25
N LEU A 158 5.09 9.71 -12.52
CA LEU A 158 3.85 10.39 -12.90
C LEU A 158 2.63 9.54 -12.54
N ALA A 159 2.71 8.22 -12.69
CA ALA A 159 1.66 7.32 -12.25
C ALA A 159 1.47 7.40 -10.73
N HIS A 160 2.54 7.39 -9.93
CA HIS A 160 2.44 7.66 -8.48
C HIS A 160 1.79 9.01 -8.18
N GLU A 161 2.29 10.10 -8.78
CA GLU A 161 1.76 11.45 -8.61
C GLU A 161 0.25 11.51 -8.93
N ALA A 162 -0.16 10.97 -10.08
CA ALA A 162 -1.55 10.94 -10.53
C ALA A 162 -2.44 10.08 -9.64
N SER A 163 -1.92 8.98 -9.08
CA SER A 163 -2.64 8.17 -8.10
C SER A 163 -2.98 8.98 -6.84
N ALA A 164 -2.21 10.05 -6.56
CA ALA A 164 -2.47 10.95 -5.46
C ALA A 164 -3.36 12.13 -5.84
N PHE A 165 -2.93 13.02 -6.74
CA PHE A 165 -3.65 14.28 -6.95
C PHE A 165 -5.02 14.11 -7.64
N LEU A 166 -5.24 13.03 -8.41
CA LEU A 166 -6.54 12.73 -9.00
C LEU A 166 -7.49 12.03 -8.03
N ALA A 167 -6.95 11.33 -7.02
CA ALA A 167 -7.74 10.61 -6.01
C ALA A 167 -8.02 11.43 -4.75
N ALA A 168 -7.11 12.33 -4.38
CA ALA A 168 -7.22 13.18 -3.18
C ALA A 168 -8.43 14.12 -3.26
N PRO A 169 -9.06 14.47 -2.13
CA PRO A 169 -10.27 15.31 -2.09
C PRO A 169 -10.04 16.78 -2.50
N TYR A 170 -8.80 17.17 -2.81
CA TYR A 170 -8.44 18.55 -3.10
C TYR A 170 -8.72 18.94 -4.55
N GLU A 171 -9.24 20.14 -4.79
CA GLU A 171 -9.32 20.71 -6.14
C GLU A 171 -7.95 21.11 -6.68
N ARG A 172 -7.09 21.64 -5.81
CA ARG A 172 -5.70 22.00 -6.08
C ARG A 172 -4.81 21.60 -4.91
N CYS A 173 -3.59 21.19 -5.21
CA CYS A 173 -2.64 20.75 -4.21
C CYS A 173 -1.20 20.75 -4.72
N ALA A 174 -0.27 20.88 -3.80
CA ALA A 174 1.09 20.39 -3.99
C ALA A 174 1.07 18.86 -4.05
N VAL A 175 1.98 18.29 -4.83
CA VAL A 175 2.12 16.84 -5.03
C VAL A 175 3.56 16.46 -4.69
N MET A 176 3.72 15.42 -3.89
CA MET A 176 5.03 14.87 -3.57
C MET A 176 5.01 13.35 -3.62
N THR A 177 5.85 12.77 -4.46
CA THR A 177 6.04 11.32 -4.55
C THR A 177 7.44 10.97 -4.07
N MET A 178 7.55 9.96 -3.21
CA MET A 178 8.82 9.44 -2.71
C MET A 178 8.85 7.92 -2.81
N ASP A 179 9.76 7.38 -3.59
CA ASP A 179 9.82 5.96 -3.87
C ASP A 179 11.24 5.39 -3.83
N GLY A 180 11.36 4.06 -3.98
CA GLY A 180 12.65 3.41 -4.19
C GLY A 180 13.29 3.93 -5.47
N ARG A 181 12.62 3.70 -6.60
CA ARG A 181 13.03 4.18 -7.93
C ARG A 181 11.88 4.12 -8.93
N GLY A 182 11.86 5.02 -9.89
CA GLY A 182 11.23 4.81 -11.20
C GLY A 182 12.26 4.49 -12.28
N GLU A 183 12.04 5.02 -13.47
CA GLU A 183 13.00 5.04 -14.57
C GLU A 183 14.26 5.83 -14.19
N ARG A 184 14.05 7.01 -13.59
CA ARG A 184 15.12 7.95 -13.24
C ARG A 184 14.92 8.60 -11.87
N ALA A 185 13.74 9.13 -11.65
CA ALA A 185 13.39 9.81 -10.41
C ALA A 185 13.29 8.81 -9.25
N THR A 186 13.49 9.34 -8.05
CA THR A 186 13.33 8.64 -6.76
C THR A 186 12.44 9.45 -5.83
N THR A 187 12.43 10.77 -6.00
CA THR A 187 11.46 11.69 -5.41
C THR A 187 11.07 12.73 -6.43
N SER A 188 9.81 13.11 -6.50
CA SER A 188 9.33 14.13 -7.42
C SER A 188 8.31 15.05 -6.76
N TYR A 189 8.28 16.29 -7.26
CA TYR A 189 7.52 17.39 -6.70
C TYR A 189 6.73 18.06 -7.81
N GLY A 190 5.46 18.36 -7.58
CA GLY A 190 4.62 19.03 -8.55
C GLY A 190 3.49 19.84 -7.95
N VAL A 191 2.72 20.47 -8.83
CA VAL A 191 1.51 21.19 -8.49
C VAL A 191 0.40 20.75 -9.44
N PHE A 192 -0.78 20.47 -8.86
CA PHE A 192 -2.01 20.28 -9.60
C PHE A 192 -2.95 21.44 -9.30
N ASP A 193 -3.36 22.18 -10.33
CA ASP A 193 -4.19 23.40 -10.18
C ASP A 193 -5.70 23.16 -10.35
N GLY A 194 -6.10 21.90 -10.54
CA GLY A 194 -7.46 21.45 -10.86
C GLY A 194 -7.68 21.11 -12.33
N ARG A 195 -6.79 21.57 -13.23
CA ARG A 195 -6.89 21.38 -14.67
C ARG A 195 -5.60 20.88 -15.31
N THR A 196 -4.46 21.21 -14.73
CA THR A 196 -3.14 20.82 -15.23
C THR A 196 -2.25 20.37 -14.10
N TYR A 197 -1.39 19.41 -14.42
CA TYR A 197 -0.31 18.97 -13.54
C TYR A 197 1.01 19.48 -14.10
N ARG A 198 1.88 20.01 -13.23
CA ARG A 198 3.23 20.45 -13.58
C ARG A 198 4.23 19.96 -12.54
N ARG A 199 5.19 19.14 -12.97
CA ARG A 199 6.36 18.80 -12.16
C ARG A 199 7.27 20.01 -12.04
N ILE A 200 7.71 20.32 -10.82
CA ILE A 200 8.58 21.46 -10.51
C ILE A 200 10.03 21.05 -10.26
N ALA A 201 10.24 19.88 -9.64
CA ALA A 201 11.56 19.34 -9.35
C ALA A 201 11.49 17.84 -9.14
N GLN A 202 12.66 17.19 -9.16
CA GLN A 202 12.83 15.81 -8.77
C GLN A 202 14.25 15.56 -8.26
N VAL A 203 14.41 14.44 -7.56
CA VAL A 203 15.68 13.83 -7.22
C VAL A 203 15.81 12.58 -8.07
N ASP A 204 16.96 12.44 -8.74
CA ASP A 204 17.25 11.31 -9.61
C ASP A 204 18.17 10.29 -8.91
N LEU A 205 18.17 9.06 -9.41
CA LEU A 205 19.21 8.09 -9.12
C LEU A 205 20.61 8.68 -9.36
N PRO A 206 21.60 8.38 -8.50
CA PRO A 206 21.59 7.32 -7.48
C PRO A 206 21.02 7.73 -6.12
N HIS A 207 20.54 8.96 -5.95
CA HIS A 207 20.11 9.45 -4.64
C HIS A 207 18.67 9.03 -4.35
N SER A 208 18.47 8.12 -3.40
CA SER A 208 17.13 7.65 -3.01
C SER A 208 17.05 7.41 -1.51
N LEU A 209 16.07 8.04 -0.86
CA LEU A 209 15.75 7.77 0.53
C LEU A 209 15.08 6.39 0.67
N GLY A 210 14.28 5.98 -0.32
CA GLY A 210 13.70 4.63 -0.38
C GLY A 210 14.77 3.55 -0.44
N LEU A 211 15.73 3.64 -1.37
CA LEU A 211 16.80 2.65 -1.49
C LEU A 211 17.76 2.67 -0.28
N LEU A 212 17.97 3.82 0.36
CA LEU A 212 18.69 3.87 1.63
C LEU A 212 17.95 3.07 2.71
N TYR A 213 16.64 3.26 2.81
CA TYR A 213 15.79 2.55 3.77
C TYR A 213 15.81 1.04 3.53
N GLU A 214 15.73 0.60 2.26
CA GLU A 214 15.88 -0.80 1.87
C GLU A 214 17.26 -1.37 2.20
N ARG A 215 18.33 -0.60 1.94
CA ARG A 215 19.71 -1.01 2.22
C ARG A 215 19.93 -1.24 3.71
N VAL A 216 19.43 -0.34 4.56
CA VAL A 216 19.47 -0.50 6.02
C VAL A 216 18.55 -1.64 6.47
N THR A 217 17.39 -1.83 5.84
CA THR A 217 16.50 -2.98 6.10
C THR A 217 17.23 -4.31 5.89
N ARG A 218 17.96 -4.44 4.77
CA ARG A 218 18.80 -5.60 4.50
C ARG A 218 19.94 -5.75 5.51
N TYR A 219 20.62 -4.65 5.86
CA TYR A 219 21.69 -4.65 6.86
C TYR A 219 21.21 -5.12 8.24
N LEU A 220 19.96 -4.80 8.59
CA LEU A 220 19.28 -5.26 9.81
C LEU A 220 18.69 -6.67 9.66
N GLY A 221 19.10 -7.45 8.65
CA GLY A 221 18.72 -8.86 8.49
C GLY A 221 17.26 -9.08 8.12
N PHE A 222 16.58 -8.05 7.62
CA PHE A 222 15.21 -8.14 7.11
C PHE A 222 15.17 -8.24 5.58
N LEU A 223 14.01 -8.62 5.03
CA LEU A 223 13.82 -8.71 3.59
C LEU A 223 13.57 -7.32 3.01
N HIS A 224 14.50 -6.81 2.20
CA HIS A 224 14.28 -5.55 1.48
C HIS A 224 13.12 -5.65 0.47
N SER A 225 12.52 -4.50 0.15
CA SER A 225 11.35 -4.37 -0.71
C SER A 225 10.16 -5.19 -0.19
N SER A 226 10.04 -5.33 1.14
CA SER A 226 8.97 -6.06 1.83
C SER A 226 8.87 -5.70 3.32
N ASP A 227 9.98 -5.71 4.07
CA ASP A 227 10.01 -5.64 5.55
C ASP A 227 10.37 -4.25 6.12
N GLU A 228 10.39 -3.19 5.31
CA GLU A 228 10.72 -1.81 5.71
C GLU A 228 9.85 -1.33 6.89
N TYR A 229 8.58 -1.73 6.92
CA TYR A 229 7.67 -1.42 8.03
C TYR A 229 8.15 -1.97 9.39
N LYS A 230 8.99 -3.03 9.40
CA LYS A 230 9.60 -3.55 10.64
C LYS A 230 10.69 -2.61 11.14
N VAL A 231 11.47 -2.01 10.25
CA VAL A 231 12.50 -1.02 10.62
C VAL A 231 11.82 0.24 11.16
N MET A 232 10.71 0.66 10.57
CA MET A 232 9.88 1.75 11.10
C MET A 232 9.40 1.46 12.52
N ALA A 233 8.89 0.25 12.79
CA ALA A 233 8.49 -0.15 14.14
C ALA A 233 9.69 -0.28 15.10
N LEU A 234 10.84 -0.75 14.61
CA LEU A 234 12.04 -0.90 15.42
C LEU A 234 12.63 0.46 15.86
N ALA A 235 12.45 1.51 15.05
CA ALA A 235 12.92 2.86 15.33
C ALA A 235 12.34 3.45 16.64
N SER A 236 11.13 3.05 17.06
CA SER A 236 10.52 3.53 18.32
C SER A 236 11.20 2.99 19.58
N TYR A 237 12.06 1.98 19.44
CA TYR A 237 12.83 1.38 20.54
C TYR A 237 14.27 1.92 20.62
N GLY A 238 14.69 2.72 19.64
CA GLY A 238 16.05 3.22 19.55
C GLY A 238 16.24 4.61 20.13
N LYS A 239 17.50 5.03 20.17
CA LYS A 239 17.98 6.35 20.56
C LYS A 239 18.77 6.97 19.40
N PRO A 240 18.92 8.31 19.33
CA PRO A 240 19.58 9.00 18.23
C PRO A 240 21.12 8.92 18.28
N ILE A 241 21.69 7.76 18.63
CA ILE A 241 23.14 7.56 18.78
C ILE A 241 23.87 7.70 17.44
N TYR A 242 23.25 7.23 16.35
CA TYR A 242 23.82 7.26 15.00
C TYR A 242 23.28 8.40 14.11
N ALA A 243 22.58 9.38 14.71
CA ALA A 243 21.93 10.43 13.94
C ALA A 243 22.92 11.24 13.09
N ASP A 244 24.09 11.59 13.65
CA ASP A 244 25.09 12.39 12.92
C ASP A 244 25.74 11.60 11.79
N GLN A 245 26.06 10.32 11.99
CA GLN A 245 26.56 9.44 10.94
C GLN A 245 25.53 9.30 9.82
N MET A 246 24.24 9.17 10.15
CA MET A 246 23.18 9.08 9.16
C MET A 246 22.97 10.41 8.42
N ARG A 247 23.12 11.56 9.07
CA ARG A 247 23.10 12.89 8.43
C ARG A 247 24.29 13.12 7.49
N GLN A 248 25.44 12.49 7.75
CA GLN A 248 26.57 12.55 6.82
C GLN A 248 26.24 11.82 5.50
N LEU A 249 25.43 10.75 5.57
CA LEU A 249 24.97 10.01 4.39
C LEU A 249 23.91 10.76 3.60
N VAL A 250 23.05 11.55 4.26
CA VAL A 250 21.94 12.27 3.61
C VAL A 250 22.14 13.77 3.74
N ARG A 251 22.54 14.41 2.63
CA ARG A 251 22.79 15.86 2.60
C ARG A 251 21.73 16.58 1.78
N TYR A 252 20.87 17.33 2.46
CA TYR A 252 19.92 18.21 1.80
C TYR A 252 20.63 19.38 1.10
N ARG A 253 20.34 19.58 -0.20
CA ARG A 253 21.00 20.58 -1.06
C ARG A 253 20.24 21.90 -1.16
N GLY A 254 18.98 21.94 -0.74
CA GLY A 254 18.07 23.03 -1.10
C GLY A 254 17.16 22.61 -2.26
N ASP A 255 16.13 23.41 -2.51
CA ASP A 255 15.23 23.28 -3.66
C ASP A 255 14.59 21.89 -3.80
N GLY A 256 14.24 21.28 -2.67
CA GLY A 256 13.67 19.93 -2.61
C GLY A 256 14.67 18.81 -2.91
N ARG A 257 15.94 19.11 -3.21
CA ARG A 257 16.94 18.10 -3.57
C ARG A 257 17.82 17.71 -2.39
N TYR A 258 18.30 16.48 -2.43
CA TYR A 258 19.22 15.92 -1.47
C TYR A 258 20.12 14.88 -2.15
N ASP A 259 21.29 14.67 -1.57
CA ASP A 259 22.19 13.60 -1.96
C ASP A 259 22.13 12.49 -0.92
N VAL A 260 22.15 11.26 -1.40
CA VAL A 260 22.38 10.06 -0.58
C VAL A 260 23.69 9.43 -1.02
N ASP A 261 24.64 9.31 -0.09
CA ASP A 261 25.92 8.68 -0.36
C ASP A 261 25.83 7.15 -0.32
N GLU A 262 26.59 6.52 -1.22
CA GLU A 262 26.94 5.13 -1.07
C GLU A 262 27.97 4.98 0.06
N ALA A 263 27.62 4.18 1.06
CA ALA A 263 28.50 3.94 2.19
C ALA A 263 28.51 2.47 2.58
N ASP A 264 29.67 2.03 3.05
CA ASP A 264 29.83 0.74 3.69
C ASP A 264 29.18 0.78 5.09
N LEU A 265 27.96 0.26 5.17
CA LEU A 265 27.22 0.18 6.43
C LEU A 265 27.95 -0.67 7.47
N VAL A 266 28.78 -1.63 7.05
CA VAL A 266 29.54 -2.46 7.99
C VAL A 266 30.66 -1.65 8.65
N ALA A 267 31.35 -0.83 7.86
CA ALA A 267 32.36 0.09 8.39
C ALA A 267 31.75 1.14 9.35
N LEU A 268 30.53 1.61 9.08
CA LEU A 268 29.86 2.63 9.89
C LEU A 268 29.23 2.09 11.18
N PHE A 269 28.59 0.92 11.11
CA PHE A 269 27.69 0.44 12.15
C PHE A 269 28.06 -0.94 12.74
N GLY A 270 29.16 -1.55 12.25
CA GLY A 270 29.62 -2.86 12.67
C GLY A 270 29.06 -4.00 11.81
N PRO A 271 29.12 -5.26 12.26
CA PRO A 271 28.63 -6.38 11.45
C PRO A 271 27.11 -6.30 11.21
N ALA A 272 26.70 -6.62 9.99
CA ALA A 272 25.28 -6.73 9.63
C ALA A 272 24.60 -7.84 10.46
N ARG A 273 23.31 -7.67 10.74
CA ARG A 273 22.54 -8.64 11.51
C ARG A 273 22.23 -9.86 10.64
N GLU A 274 22.52 -11.06 11.16
CA GLU A 274 22.07 -12.28 10.53
C GLU A 274 20.54 -12.40 10.54
N ARG A 275 19.97 -12.88 9.43
CA ARG A 275 18.52 -13.08 9.32
C ARG A 275 18.05 -14.08 10.38
N GLY A 276 17.09 -13.65 11.20
CA GLY A 276 16.56 -14.45 12.30
C GLY A 276 17.40 -14.42 13.59
N GLY A 277 18.55 -13.73 13.60
CA GLY A 277 19.33 -13.51 14.81
C GLY A 277 18.63 -12.62 15.85
N PRO A 278 19.25 -12.39 17.03
CA PRO A 278 18.68 -11.50 18.03
C PRO A 278 18.70 -10.03 17.59
N ILE A 279 17.69 -9.28 18.02
CA ILE A 279 17.66 -7.81 17.89
C ILE A 279 18.32 -7.22 19.14
N THR A 280 19.23 -6.26 18.94
CA THR A 280 20.02 -5.62 20.00
C THR A 280 19.68 -4.14 20.06
N PRO A 281 19.99 -3.44 21.17
CA PRO A 281 19.81 -1.98 21.25
C PRO A 281 20.50 -1.22 20.09
N ASN A 282 21.68 -1.69 19.67
CA ASN A 282 22.40 -1.12 18.53
C ASN A 282 21.55 -1.12 17.23
N HIS A 283 20.85 -2.22 16.95
CA HIS A 283 19.96 -2.31 15.79
C HIS A 283 18.81 -1.31 15.88
N CYS A 284 18.25 -1.11 17.08
CA CYS A 284 17.21 -0.11 17.33
C CYS A 284 17.74 1.31 17.11
N ASP A 285 18.94 1.62 17.60
CA ASP A 285 19.56 2.93 17.46
C ASP A 285 19.86 3.29 15.99
N ILE A 286 20.27 2.31 15.18
CA ILE A 286 20.46 2.48 13.72
C ILE A 286 19.12 2.74 13.02
N ALA A 287 18.08 1.95 13.34
CA ALA A 287 16.74 2.15 12.79
C ALA A 287 16.17 3.53 13.16
N HIS A 288 16.40 3.96 14.41
CA HIS A 288 16.00 5.28 14.89
C HIS A 288 16.71 6.41 14.14
N ALA A 289 18.02 6.31 13.95
CA ALA A 289 18.79 7.31 13.21
C ALA A 289 18.32 7.44 11.75
N LEU A 290 18.05 6.30 11.07
CA LEU A 290 17.49 6.30 9.72
C LEU A 290 16.13 7.00 9.67
N GLN A 291 15.23 6.63 10.58
CA GLN A 291 13.88 7.18 10.64
C GLN A 291 13.91 8.70 10.91
N LEU A 292 14.74 9.15 11.84
CA LEU A 292 14.93 10.57 12.16
C LEU A 292 15.43 11.36 10.95
N VAL A 293 16.44 10.88 10.24
CA VAL A 293 17.01 11.59 9.08
C VAL A 293 16.05 11.59 7.88
N LEU A 294 15.27 10.53 7.69
CA LEU A 294 14.17 10.51 6.72
C LEU A 294 13.17 11.63 7.04
N GLU A 295 12.73 11.74 8.29
CA GLU A 295 11.77 12.75 8.75
C GLU A 295 12.32 14.17 8.58
N GLU A 296 13.56 14.43 9.01
CA GLU A 296 14.21 15.75 8.89
C GLU A 296 14.35 16.18 7.43
N THR A 297 14.81 15.28 6.57
CA THR A 297 15.03 15.58 5.14
C THR A 297 13.70 15.83 4.44
N THR A 298 12.69 15.02 4.73
CA THR A 298 11.37 15.15 4.13
C THR A 298 10.66 16.42 4.61
N LEU A 299 10.79 16.78 5.90
CA LEU A 299 10.22 18.01 6.44
C LEU A 299 10.78 19.25 5.72
N ARG A 300 12.09 19.29 5.48
CA ARG A 300 12.73 20.38 4.71
C ARG A 300 12.25 20.42 3.26
N ALA A 301 12.03 19.26 2.64
CA ALA A 301 11.51 19.18 1.29
C ALA A 301 10.06 19.71 1.18
N VAL A 302 9.18 19.36 2.13
CA VAL A 302 7.80 19.87 2.14
C VAL A 302 7.71 21.35 2.49
N GLU A 303 8.62 21.86 3.34
CA GLU A 303 8.75 23.29 3.62
C GLU A 303 9.09 24.08 2.35
N TRP A 304 10.09 23.62 1.60
CA TRP A 304 10.43 24.19 0.31
C TRP A 304 9.26 24.09 -0.69
N LEU A 305 8.61 22.92 -0.79
CA LEU A 305 7.51 22.68 -1.72
C LEU A 305 6.34 23.65 -1.48
N ALA A 306 5.96 23.86 -0.22
CA ALA A 306 4.91 24.80 0.13
C ALA A 306 5.29 26.25 -0.21
N ALA A 307 6.55 26.64 0.04
CA ALA A 307 7.04 27.96 -0.32
C ALA A 307 7.04 28.19 -1.84
N GLU A 308 7.44 27.18 -2.62
CA GLU A 308 7.52 27.25 -4.08
C GLU A 308 6.13 27.23 -4.76
N THR A 309 5.19 26.46 -4.22
CA THR A 309 3.86 26.28 -4.83
C THR A 309 2.82 27.27 -4.29
N GLY A 310 2.96 27.72 -3.05
CA GLY A 310 1.93 28.48 -2.34
C GLY A 310 0.66 27.67 -2.03
N GLU A 311 0.67 26.36 -2.28
CA GLU A 311 -0.47 25.48 -2.04
C GLU A 311 -0.61 25.14 -0.55
N LYS A 312 -1.86 24.97 -0.13
CA LYS A 312 -2.21 24.67 1.27
C LYS A 312 -2.40 23.18 1.53
N GLN A 313 -2.64 22.41 0.47
CA GLN A 313 -2.89 20.98 0.54
C GLN A 313 -1.76 20.21 -0.10
N LEU A 314 -1.40 19.08 0.51
CA LEU A 314 -0.37 18.17 0.01
C LEU A 314 -0.99 16.79 -0.27
N ALA A 315 -0.81 16.28 -1.49
CA ALA A 315 -1.12 14.91 -1.86
C ALA A 315 0.17 14.11 -2.04
N MET A 316 0.26 12.92 -1.43
CA MET A 316 1.46 12.08 -1.42
C MET A 316 1.23 10.65 -1.91
N ALA A 317 2.25 10.10 -2.58
CA ALA A 317 2.35 8.70 -3.01
C ALA A 317 3.83 8.23 -3.03
N GLY A 318 4.08 7.03 -3.55
CA GLY A 318 5.36 6.35 -3.55
C GLY A 318 5.56 5.48 -2.29
N GLY A 319 6.38 4.42 -2.39
CA GLY A 319 6.52 3.43 -1.33
C GLY A 319 6.96 4.02 0.02
N VAL A 320 7.73 5.11 0.02
CA VAL A 320 8.15 5.80 1.24
C VAL A 320 6.97 6.50 1.94
N ALA A 321 5.94 6.91 1.20
CA ALA A 321 4.72 7.51 1.77
C ALA A 321 3.86 6.49 2.55
N LEU A 322 4.19 5.19 2.55
CA LEU A 322 3.60 4.23 3.50
C LEU A 322 4.16 4.38 4.94
N ASN A 323 5.18 5.22 5.13
CA ASN A 323 5.77 5.53 6.43
C ASN A 323 4.86 6.48 7.24
N CYS A 324 3.98 5.90 8.04
CA CYS A 324 2.99 6.65 8.83
C CYS A 324 3.57 7.58 9.91
N VAL A 325 4.81 7.35 10.33
CA VAL A 325 5.52 8.19 11.31
C VAL A 325 5.99 9.47 10.61
N MET A 326 6.62 9.33 9.44
CA MET A 326 6.98 10.44 8.57
C MET A 326 5.76 11.26 8.17
N ASN A 327 4.67 10.61 7.77
CA ASN A 327 3.43 11.30 7.38
C ASN A 327 2.84 12.12 8.53
N ALA A 328 2.82 11.57 9.75
CA ALA A 328 2.38 12.32 10.94
C ALA A 328 3.31 13.50 11.24
N ARG A 329 4.63 13.34 11.08
CA ARG A 329 5.58 14.43 11.24
C ARG A 329 5.31 15.58 10.26
N ILE A 330 5.04 15.25 8.99
CA ILE A 330 4.67 16.24 7.96
C ILE A 330 3.35 16.92 8.31
N ARG A 331 2.32 16.15 8.71
CA ARG A 331 1.02 16.69 9.15
C ARG A 331 1.18 17.68 10.31
N ASP A 332 1.98 17.33 11.31
CA ASP A 332 2.03 18.04 12.59
C ASP A 332 2.98 19.24 12.59
N ARG A 333 4.07 19.14 11.82
CA ARG A 333 5.17 20.14 11.80
C ARG A 333 5.33 20.83 10.46
N GLY A 334 4.78 20.25 9.39
CA GLY A 334 4.87 20.82 8.05
C GLY A 334 3.98 22.05 7.86
N PRO A 335 4.14 22.73 6.72
CA PRO A 335 3.45 24.00 6.43
C PRO A 335 2.03 23.83 5.86
N PHE A 336 1.59 22.59 5.59
CA PHE A 336 0.33 22.32 4.89
C PHE A 336 -0.87 22.25 5.85
N ASP A 337 -2.00 22.82 5.42
CA ASP A 337 -3.27 22.82 6.14
C ASP A 337 -3.88 21.41 6.16
N ASP A 338 -3.79 20.66 5.05
CA ASP A 338 -4.16 19.25 4.94
C ASP A 338 -3.10 18.40 4.19
N VAL A 339 -2.98 17.12 4.56
CA VAL A 339 -2.04 16.15 3.97
C VAL A 339 -2.82 14.87 3.72
N TRP A 340 -2.90 14.47 2.45
CA TRP A 340 -3.56 13.25 2.03
C TRP A 340 -2.52 12.30 1.44
N VAL A 341 -2.59 11.03 1.80
CA VAL A 341 -1.68 10.00 1.33
C VAL A 341 -2.49 8.91 0.65
N GLN A 342 -2.02 8.43 -0.50
CA GLN A 342 -2.68 7.37 -1.25
C GLN A 342 -2.61 6.04 -0.45
N PRO A 343 -3.72 5.29 -0.26
CA PRO A 343 -3.75 4.11 0.62
C PRO A 343 -2.96 2.88 0.13
N ALA A 344 -2.81 2.75 -1.17
CA ALA A 344 -1.93 1.79 -1.86
C ALA A 344 -0.65 2.49 -2.40
N ALA A 345 -0.05 3.42 -1.63
CA ALA A 345 0.96 4.36 -2.15
C ALA A 345 2.22 3.73 -2.76
N GLY A 346 2.50 2.45 -2.49
CA GLY A 346 3.55 1.71 -3.19
C GLY A 346 3.19 1.41 -4.65
N ASP A 347 3.97 0.56 -5.31
CA ASP A 347 3.88 0.35 -6.76
C ASP A 347 2.50 -0.12 -7.24
N ALA A 348 1.75 -0.85 -6.41
CA ALA A 348 0.37 -1.21 -6.72
C ALA A 348 -0.49 0.01 -7.11
N GLY A 349 -0.34 1.13 -6.39
CA GLY A 349 -1.07 2.38 -6.65
C GLY A 349 -0.76 3.00 -8.01
N THR A 350 0.35 2.65 -8.66
CA THR A 350 0.68 3.16 -9.99
C THR A 350 -0.26 2.63 -11.08
N ALA A 351 -0.87 1.45 -10.89
CA ALA A 351 -1.93 0.97 -11.79
C ALA A 351 -3.14 1.92 -11.77
N LEU A 352 -3.56 2.37 -10.58
CA LEU A 352 -4.61 3.37 -10.41
C LEU A 352 -4.22 4.70 -11.06
N GLY A 353 -3.00 5.17 -10.77
CA GLY A 353 -2.52 6.44 -11.29
C GLY A 353 -2.37 6.48 -12.82
N ALA A 354 -1.86 5.40 -13.42
CA ALA A 354 -1.75 5.28 -14.88
C ALA A 354 -3.12 5.30 -15.56
N ALA A 355 -4.12 4.63 -14.98
CA ALA A 355 -5.49 4.66 -15.47
C ALA A 355 -6.12 6.05 -15.37
N LEU A 356 -6.07 6.66 -14.17
CA LEU A 356 -6.63 7.98 -13.92
C LEU A 356 -5.96 9.07 -14.77
N TRP A 357 -4.64 9.03 -14.91
CA TRP A 357 -3.90 9.99 -15.72
C TRP A 357 -4.28 9.91 -17.20
N THR A 358 -4.35 8.70 -17.74
CA THR A 358 -4.69 8.49 -19.15
C THR A 358 -6.13 8.91 -19.43
N ASP A 359 -7.07 8.49 -18.59
CA ASP A 359 -8.48 8.90 -18.68
C ASP A 359 -8.63 10.44 -18.57
N PHE A 360 -7.95 11.06 -17.61
CA PHE A 360 -7.93 12.51 -17.41
C PHE A 360 -7.45 13.26 -18.67
N ARG A 361 -6.40 12.78 -19.32
CA ARG A 361 -5.85 13.39 -20.54
C ARG A 361 -6.76 13.22 -21.75
N GLU A 362 -7.33 12.04 -21.94
CA GLU A 362 -8.19 11.74 -23.10
C GLU A 362 -9.54 12.46 -22.98
N ARG A 363 -10.07 12.62 -21.76
CA ARG A 363 -11.28 13.43 -21.51
C ARG A 363 -11.03 14.94 -21.47
N GLY A 364 -9.81 15.36 -21.14
CA GLY A 364 -9.46 16.77 -20.93
C GLY A 364 -10.03 17.40 -19.65
N ALA A 365 -10.58 16.59 -18.74
CA ALA A 365 -11.15 17.04 -17.47
C ALA A 365 -11.12 15.94 -16.41
N ARG A 366 -10.92 16.34 -15.15
CA ARG A 366 -10.95 15.46 -13.99
C ARG A 366 -12.38 14.95 -13.74
N GLY A 367 -12.53 13.68 -13.39
CA GLY A 367 -13.81 13.12 -12.94
C GLY A 367 -14.20 13.59 -11.54
N ASP A 368 -15.44 13.29 -11.14
CA ASP A 368 -15.96 13.63 -9.80
C ASP A 368 -15.53 12.62 -8.72
N TRP A 369 -14.95 11.49 -9.13
CA TRP A 369 -14.51 10.46 -8.19
C TRP A 369 -13.35 10.94 -7.31
N ARG A 370 -13.43 10.60 -6.01
CA ARG A 370 -12.39 10.81 -5.00
C ARG A 370 -12.25 9.51 -4.20
N MET A 371 -11.07 9.24 -3.69
CA MET A 371 -10.81 8.04 -2.89
C MET A 371 -11.05 8.35 -1.40
N ASP A 372 -12.29 8.18 -0.97
CA ASP A 372 -12.75 8.28 0.42
C ASP A 372 -12.73 6.92 1.16
N HIS A 373 -12.66 5.82 0.41
CA HIS A 373 -12.45 4.47 0.88
C HIS A 373 -11.51 3.66 -0.03
N ALA A 374 -11.03 2.51 0.44
CA ALA A 374 -10.16 1.61 -0.35
C ALA A 374 -10.86 0.33 -0.83
N TYR A 375 -12.16 0.16 -0.58
CA TYR A 375 -12.93 -1.04 -0.95
C TYR A 375 -13.18 -1.16 -2.47
N LEU A 376 -12.14 -1.53 -3.23
CA LEU A 376 -12.14 -1.62 -4.70
C LEU A 376 -11.94 -3.05 -5.22
N GLY A 377 -11.62 -3.99 -4.33
CA GLY A 377 -11.40 -5.40 -4.64
C GLY A 377 -12.66 -6.26 -4.54
N PRO A 378 -12.53 -7.59 -4.73
CA PRO A 378 -13.67 -8.50 -4.81
C PRO A 378 -14.55 -8.52 -3.57
N SER A 379 -15.86 -8.76 -3.77
CA SER A 379 -16.83 -9.11 -2.73
C SER A 379 -17.49 -10.45 -3.00
N PHE A 380 -18.09 -11.05 -1.97
CA PHE A 380 -18.78 -12.33 -2.06
C PHE A 380 -20.10 -12.24 -1.32
N GLU A 381 -21.18 -12.60 -2.00
CA GLU A 381 -22.54 -12.62 -1.43
C GLU A 381 -22.75 -13.85 -0.54
N ASP A 382 -23.70 -13.74 0.40
CA ASP A 382 -24.06 -14.81 1.34
C ASP A 382 -24.33 -16.15 0.63
N ASP A 383 -25.03 -16.13 -0.50
CA ASP A 383 -25.38 -17.36 -1.25
C ASP A 383 -24.13 -18.10 -1.75
N ALA A 384 -23.14 -17.37 -2.25
CA ALA A 384 -21.89 -17.94 -2.74
C ALA A 384 -21.03 -18.46 -1.58
N ILE A 385 -21.00 -17.71 -0.47
CA ILE A 385 -20.30 -18.12 0.76
C ILE A 385 -20.94 -19.40 1.30
N GLU A 386 -22.26 -19.44 1.48
CA GLU A 386 -22.96 -20.59 2.06
C GLU A 386 -22.84 -21.83 1.18
N ALA A 387 -22.93 -21.68 -0.14
CA ALA A 387 -22.72 -22.77 -1.08
C ALA A 387 -21.35 -23.43 -0.87
N PHE A 388 -20.28 -22.62 -0.77
CA PHE A 388 -18.94 -23.12 -0.50
C PHE A 388 -18.82 -23.80 0.87
N ILE A 389 -19.40 -23.20 1.92
CA ILE A 389 -19.38 -23.77 3.29
C ILE A 389 -20.06 -25.14 3.32
N ARG A 390 -21.22 -25.27 2.66
CA ARG A 390 -21.98 -26.52 2.55
C ARG A 390 -21.22 -27.58 1.75
N GLU A 391 -20.61 -27.20 0.63
CA GLU A 391 -19.77 -28.08 -0.17
C GLU A 391 -18.57 -28.60 0.63
N ALA A 392 -17.92 -27.73 1.40
CA ALA A 392 -16.81 -28.08 2.28
C ALA A 392 -17.23 -28.84 3.55
N GLN A 393 -18.54 -29.04 3.78
CA GLN A 393 -19.12 -29.74 4.93
C GLN A 393 -18.67 -29.18 6.29
N LEU A 394 -18.49 -27.86 6.36
CA LEU A 394 -18.00 -27.19 7.57
C LEU A 394 -19.16 -26.83 8.51
N PRO A 395 -18.99 -26.92 9.84
CA PRO A 395 -19.99 -26.48 10.79
C PRO A 395 -20.06 -24.95 10.82
N TYR A 396 -21.26 -24.40 10.73
CA TYR A 396 -21.50 -22.96 10.78
C TYR A 396 -22.88 -22.66 11.38
N ARG A 397 -23.06 -21.40 11.82
CA ARG A 397 -24.39 -20.84 12.14
C ARG A 397 -24.59 -19.52 11.41
N ARG A 398 -25.83 -19.23 11.01
CA ARG A 398 -26.20 -17.94 10.45
C ARG A 398 -26.50 -16.93 11.57
N LEU A 399 -26.01 -15.71 11.43
CA LEU A 399 -26.22 -14.60 12.33
C LEU A 399 -27.40 -13.75 11.83
N ASN A 400 -28.36 -13.45 12.71
CA ASN A 400 -29.47 -12.54 12.38
C ASN A 400 -29.10 -11.05 12.55
N ASP A 401 -28.10 -10.78 13.40
CA ASP A 401 -27.46 -9.48 13.56
C ASP A 401 -25.95 -9.72 13.65
N VAL A 402 -25.23 -9.43 12.56
CA VAL A 402 -23.78 -9.69 12.46
C VAL A 402 -23.01 -8.77 13.40
N ALA A 403 -23.38 -7.49 13.46
CA ALA A 403 -22.67 -6.48 14.27
C ALA A 403 -22.82 -6.78 15.76
N ALA A 404 -24.05 -6.87 16.26
CA ALA A 404 -24.31 -7.04 17.69
C ALA A 404 -23.76 -8.38 18.21
N GLN A 405 -23.95 -9.47 17.47
CA GLN A 405 -23.44 -10.78 17.91
C GLN A 405 -21.91 -10.86 17.84
N THR A 406 -21.27 -10.21 16.87
CA THR A 406 -19.80 -10.16 16.82
C THR A 406 -19.23 -9.28 17.93
N ALA A 407 -19.90 -8.16 18.27
CA ALA A 407 -19.51 -7.31 19.38
C ALA A 407 -19.49 -8.06 20.71
N VAL A 408 -20.47 -8.96 20.95
CA VAL A 408 -20.49 -9.85 22.12
C VAL A 408 -19.27 -10.78 22.15
N LEU A 409 -18.88 -11.36 21.01
CA LEU A 409 -17.69 -12.23 20.95
C LEU A 409 -16.40 -11.44 21.24
N LEU A 410 -16.28 -10.24 20.69
CA LEU A 410 -15.14 -9.36 20.93
C LEU A 410 -15.07 -8.91 22.40
N ALA A 411 -16.22 -8.59 23.02
CA ALA A 411 -16.30 -8.25 24.45
C ALA A 411 -15.90 -9.43 25.36
N GLN A 412 -16.06 -10.67 24.88
CA GLN A 412 -15.55 -11.89 25.52
C GLN A 412 -14.06 -12.16 25.23
N ASN A 413 -13.34 -11.17 24.71
CA ASN A 413 -11.90 -11.23 24.40
C ASN A 413 -11.53 -12.29 23.34
N ARG A 414 -12.48 -12.63 22.46
CA ARG A 414 -12.22 -13.53 21.32
C ARG A 414 -11.55 -12.76 20.18
N VAL A 415 -10.67 -13.45 19.47
CA VAL A 415 -10.00 -12.97 18.26
C VAL A 415 -10.75 -13.51 17.04
N ILE A 416 -11.25 -12.60 16.22
CA ILE A 416 -12.21 -12.90 15.17
C ILE A 416 -11.56 -12.65 13.81
N GLY A 417 -11.53 -13.66 12.95
CA GLY A 417 -11.38 -13.45 11.51
C GLY A 417 -12.64 -12.78 10.97
N TRP A 418 -12.50 -11.65 10.29
CA TRP A 418 -13.58 -10.81 9.80
C TRP A 418 -13.47 -10.65 8.29
N PHE A 419 -14.44 -11.21 7.57
CA PHE A 419 -14.51 -11.23 6.12
C PHE A 419 -15.85 -10.65 5.66
N GLN A 420 -15.83 -9.40 5.19
CA GLN A 420 -17.04 -8.66 4.83
C GLN A 420 -16.85 -7.81 3.58
N GLY A 421 -17.89 -7.70 2.76
CA GLY A 421 -17.96 -6.75 1.64
C GLY A 421 -16.79 -6.81 0.66
N ARG A 422 -16.58 -5.68 -0.03
CA ARG A 422 -15.48 -5.50 -0.99
C ARG A 422 -14.14 -5.39 -0.28
N MET A 423 -13.15 -6.11 -0.81
CA MET A 423 -11.78 -6.10 -0.33
C MET A 423 -11.10 -4.73 -0.49
N GLU A 424 -10.22 -4.39 0.43
CA GLU A 424 -9.36 -3.22 0.39
C GLU A 424 -8.29 -3.31 -0.70
N PHE A 425 -8.01 -2.21 -1.39
CA PHE A 425 -6.87 -2.05 -2.28
C PHE A 425 -5.70 -1.39 -1.54
N GLY A 426 -4.55 -2.07 -1.50
CA GLY A 426 -3.36 -1.65 -0.78
C GLY A 426 -2.97 -2.57 0.38
N PRO A 427 -1.86 -2.28 1.07
CA PRO A 427 -1.21 -3.22 1.99
C PRO A 427 -1.86 -3.29 3.38
N ARG A 428 -2.92 -2.51 3.65
CA ARG A 428 -3.56 -2.43 4.97
C ARG A 428 -4.96 -3.05 4.90
N ALA A 429 -5.26 -3.93 5.85
CA ALA A 429 -6.65 -4.28 6.11
C ALA A 429 -7.35 -3.13 6.83
N LEU A 430 -8.48 -2.72 6.29
CA LEU A 430 -9.30 -1.58 6.72
C LEU A 430 -10.71 -2.06 7.08
N GLY A 431 -10.82 -3.28 7.58
CA GLY A 431 -12.05 -3.83 8.14
C GLY A 431 -12.95 -4.56 7.16
N ALA A 432 -12.43 -4.96 5.99
CA ALA A 432 -13.11 -5.90 5.09
C ALA A 432 -12.45 -7.28 5.10
N ARG A 433 -11.11 -7.35 5.23
CA ARG A 433 -10.32 -8.59 5.38
C ARG A 433 -9.40 -8.47 6.60
N SER A 434 -10.02 -8.48 7.78
CA SER A 434 -9.35 -8.14 9.04
C SER A 434 -9.35 -9.27 10.06
N ILE A 435 -8.37 -9.26 10.95
CA ILE A 435 -8.48 -9.91 12.26
C ILE A 435 -8.82 -8.81 13.26
N LEU A 436 -9.96 -8.97 13.93
CA LEU A 436 -10.50 -8.05 14.91
C LEU A 436 -10.36 -8.62 16.33
N ALA A 437 -10.04 -7.76 17.29
CA ALA A 437 -9.96 -8.13 18.70
C ALA A 437 -10.27 -6.94 19.61
N SER A 438 -10.62 -7.23 20.88
CA SER A 438 -10.77 -6.19 21.91
C SER A 438 -9.42 -5.56 22.26
N PRO A 439 -9.31 -4.23 22.36
CA PRO A 439 -8.07 -3.56 22.75
C PRO A 439 -7.85 -3.48 24.27
N ILE A 440 -8.85 -3.91 25.06
CA ILE A 440 -8.93 -3.67 26.51
C ILE A 440 -7.93 -4.53 27.28
N ASP A 441 -7.74 -5.79 26.87
CA ASP A 441 -6.78 -6.69 27.50
C ASP A 441 -5.34 -6.34 27.07
N PRO A 442 -4.43 -5.99 28.00
CA PRO A 442 -3.04 -5.69 27.66
C PRO A 442 -2.30 -6.86 27.00
N ASP A 443 -2.75 -8.10 27.21
CA ASP A 443 -2.15 -9.29 26.60
C ASP A 443 -2.60 -9.53 25.16
N MET A 444 -3.61 -8.80 24.67
CA MET A 444 -4.15 -9.02 23.33
C MET A 444 -3.11 -8.77 22.24
N GLN A 445 -2.25 -7.76 22.38
CA GLN A 445 -1.17 -7.51 21.41
C GLN A 445 -0.24 -8.72 21.30
N ARG A 446 0.16 -9.29 22.44
CA ARG A 446 1.01 -10.49 22.50
C ARG A 446 0.29 -11.70 21.91
N LYS A 447 -1.00 -11.88 22.20
CA LYS A 447 -1.83 -12.94 21.60
C LYS A 447 -1.78 -12.82 20.08
N LEU A 448 -2.11 -11.65 19.53
CA LEU A 448 -2.13 -11.40 18.08
C LEU A 448 -0.76 -11.60 17.41
N ASN A 449 0.33 -11.18 18.06
CA ASN A 449 1.68 -11.42 17.52
C ASN A 449 2.04 -12.92 17.47
N ARG A 450 1.59 -13.73 18.43
CA ARG A 450 1.71 -15.20 18.37
C ARG A 450 0.87 -15.81 17.26
N ILE A 451 -0.39 -15.38 17.07
CA ILE A 451 -1.25 -15.86 15.96
C ILE A 451 -0.55 -15.66 14.61
N LYS A 452 0.18 -14.55 14.49
CA LYS A 452 0.87 -14.13 13.28
C LYS A 452 2.28 -14.69 13.13
N ASP A 453 2.75 -15.52 14.08
CA ASP A 453 4.12 -16.05 14.13
C ASP A 453 5.18 -14.96 13.85
N ARG A 454 5.04 -13.81 14.53
CA ARG A 454 5.86 -12.63 14.26
C ARG A 454 6.52 -12.04 15.49
N GLU A 455 7.54 -11.23 15.25
CA GLU A 455 8.35 -10.56 16.26
C GLU A 455 7.50 -9.72 17.24
N ASP A 456 7.80 -9.81 18.54
CA ASP A 456 6.97 -9.24 19.63
C ASP A 456 6.83 -7.70 19.57
N PHE A 457 7.78 -7.01 18.95
CA PHE A 457 7.78 -5.55 18.85
C PHE A 457 6.80 -5.01 17.79
N ARG A 458 6.14 -5.87 16.99
CA ARG A 458 5.23 -5.38 15.95
C ARG A 458 3.97 -4.75 16.58
N PRO A 459 3.66 -3.48 16.26
CA PRO A 459 2.43 -2.86 16.72
C PRO A 459 1.21 -3.44 16.02
N VAL A 460 0.05 -3.30 16.67
CA VAL A 460 -1.27 -3.49 16.07
C VAL A 460 -1.95 -2.13 15.97
N ALA A 461 -2.86 -1.98 15.00
CA ALA A 461 -3.51 -0.70 14.73
C ALA A 461 -4.92 -0.67 15.34
N PRO A 462 -5.37 0.45 15.92
CA PRO A 462 -6.76 0.63 16.27
C PRO A 462 -7.62 1.00 15.06
N VAL A 463 -8.86 0.52 15.05
CA VAL A 463 -9.96 1.06 14.27
C VAL A 463 -11.00 1.65 15.22
N ALA A 464 -11.48 2.86 14.94
CA ALA A 464 -12.32 3.63 15.85
C ALA A 464 -13.51 4.27 15.15
N LEU A 465 -14.62 4.49 15.89
CA LEU A 465 -15.73 5.32 15.41
C LEU A 465 -15.22 6.74 15.18
N GLU A 466 -15.40 7.25 13.96
CA GLU A 466 -14.93 8.58 13.60
C GLU A 466 -15.52 9.67 14.51
N SER A 467 -16.81 9.58 14.81
CA SER A 467 -17.53 10.53 15.66
C SER A 467 -16.98 10.63 17.08
N LYS A 468 -16.31 9.59 17.59
CA LYS A 468 -15.72 9.55 18.93
C LYS A 468 -14.19 9.52 18.94
N ALA A 469 -13.53 9.42 17.79
CA ALA A 469 -12.08 9.23 17.70
C ALA A 469 -11.28 10.33 18.41
N HIS A 470 -11.76 11.58 18.34
CA HIS A 470 -11.14 12.74 18.99
C HIS A 470 -11.11 12.64 20.53
N GLU A 471 -11.97 11.82 21.16
CA GLU A 471 -11.97 11.59 22.61
C GLU A 471 -10.89 10.59 23.06
N TRP A 472 -10.25 9.90 22.11
CA TRP A 472 -9.31 8.80 22.36
C TRP A 472 -7.91 9.08 21.80
N PHE A 473 -7.85 9.81 20.69
CA PHE A 473 -6.62 10.12 20.00
C PHE A 473 -6.51 11.63 19.76
N SER A 474 -5.27 12.12 19.72
CA SER A 474 -4.95 13.51 19.40
C SER A 474 -4.04 13.56 18.17
N GLY A 475 -4.42 14.38 17.19
CA GLY A 475 -3.61 14.69 15.99
C GLY A 475 -2.95 16.06 16.06
N GLY A 476 -2.76 16.60 17.27
CA GLY A 476 -2.23 17.96 17.45
C GLY A 476 -3.17 19.03 16.89
N ARG A 477 -2.79 19.63 15.75
CA ARG A 477 -3.49 20.80 15.15
C ARG A 477 -4.77 20.46 14.39
N ARG A 478 -5.08 19.19 14.15
CA ARG A 478 -6.23 18.78 13.32
C ARG A 478 -7.28 18.02 14.12
N GLU A 479 -8.39 18.70 14.36
CA GLU A 479 -9.65 18.14 14.86
C GLU A 479 -10.78 18.66 13.95
N PRO A 480 -11.80 17.84 13.59
CA PRO A 480 -11.99 16.44 13.99
C PRO A 480 -11.02 15.48 13.27
N LEU A 481 -10.75 14.34 13.90
CA LEU A 481 -9.80 13.33 13.41
C LEU A 481 -10.45 12.50 12.29
N HIS A 482 -9.89 12.57 11.09
CA HIS A 482 -10.28 11.75 9.93
C HIS A 482 -9.05 11.01 9.40
N ALA A 483 -9.06 9.68 9.51
CA ALA A 483 -7.93 8.82 9.17
C ALA A 483 -8.39 7.47 8.60
N PRO A 484 -9.04 7.42 7.43
CA PRO A 484 -9.68 6.19 6.93
C PRO A 484 -8.71 5.07 6.53
N PHE A 485 -7.41 5.37 6.38
CA PHE A 485 -6.45 4.48 5.71
C PHE A 485 -5.30 3.97 6.58
N MET A 486 -5.24 4.31 7.87
CA MET A 486 -4.11 3.97 8.74
C MET A 486 -2.73 4.46 8.22
N LEU A 487 -2.69 5.64 7.60
CA LEU A 487 -1.48 6.24 7.02
C LEU A 487 -0.82 7.28 7.95
N PHE A 488 -1.36 7.49 9.14
CA PHE A 488 -0.85 8.45 10.12
C PHE A 488 -0.85 7.83 11.52
N VAL A 489 0.11 8.23 12.34
CA VAL A 489 0.09 7.99 13.79
C VAL A 489 -0.55 9.18 14.53
N TYR A 490 -1.13 8.89 15.68
CA TYR A 490 -1.79 9.83 16.58
C TYR A 490 -1.41 9.52 18.03
N ASP A 491 -1.37 10.53 18.88
CA ASP A 491 -1.13 10.33 20.30
C ASP A 491 -2.36 9.68 20.95
N VAL A 492 -2.16 8.62 21.73
CA VAL A 492 -3.24 8.09 22.58
C VAL A 492 -3.41 9.03 23.76
N ARG A 493 -4.63 9.54 23.97
CA ARG A 493 -4.90 10.46 25.08
C ARG A 493 -4.56 9.80 26.43
N PRO A 494 -3.76 10.43 27.30
CA PRO A 494 -3.30 9.82 28.55
C PRO A 494 -4.43 9.27 29.42
N GLU A 495 -5.55 9.97 29.51
CA GLU A 495 -6.75 9.59 30.27
C GLU A 495 -7.50 8.38 29.70
N ARG A 496 -7.19 7.97 28.47
CA ARG A 496 -7.76 6.80 27.80
C ARG A 496 -6.77 5.64 27.64
N ALA A 497 -5.47 5.88 27.88
CA ALA A 497 -4.40 4.93 27.58
C ALA A 497 -4.60 3.56 28.26
N GLU A 498 -5.06 3.54 29.51
CA GLU A 498 -5.30 2.30 30.26
C GLU A 498 -6.52 1.50 29.78
N ARG A 499 -7.42 2.13 28.99
CA ARG A 499 -8.62 1.46 28.46
C ARG A 499 -8.39 0.78 27.11
N ILE A 500 -7.31 1.12 26.41
CA ILE A 500 -6.93 0.54 25.11
C ILE A 500 -5.43 0.14 25.06
N PRO A 501 -4.90 -0.57 26.06
CA PRO A 501 -3.47 -0.84 26.17
C PRO A 501 -2.91 -1.63 24.97
N ALA A 502 -3.70 -2.51 24.34
CA ALA A 502 -3.20 -3.38 23.27
C ALA A 502 -2.83 -2.65 21.97
N VAL A 503 -3.38 -1.45 21.73
CA VAL A 503 -3.17 -0.68 20.49
C VAL A 503 -2.22 0.50 20.67
N ARG A 504 -1.76 0.73 21.91
CA ARG A 504 -0.84 1.81 22.24
C ARG A 504 0.61 1.35 22.04
N HIS A 505 1.34 2.08 21.23
CA HIS A 505 2.77 1.86 21.00
C HIS A 505 3.60 2.27 22.24
N ILE A 506 4.87 1.85 22.27
CA ILE A 506 5.79 2.14 23.38
C ILE A 506 6.02 3.64 23.59
N ASP A 507 5.96 4.43 22.51
CA ASP A 507 6.10 5.90 22.53
C ASP A 507 4.79 6.63 22.87
N GLY A 508 3.69 5.89 23.12
CA GLY A 508 2.39 6.44 23.45
C GLY A 508 1.50 6.77 22.25
N THR A 509 1.95 6.52 21.03
CA THR A 509 1.18 6.74 19.81
C THR A 509 0.37 5.51 19.39
N ALA A 510 -0.50 5.66 18.39
CA ALA A 510 -1.17 4.57 17.70
C ALA A 510 -1.42 4.93 16.22
N ARG A 511 -1.40 3.93 15.33
CA ARG A 511 -1.68 4.10 13.89
C ARG A 511 -3.17 3.88 13.60
N VAL A 512 -3.95 4.94 13.59
CA VAL A 512 -5.42 4.87 13.68
C VAL A 512 -6.11 4.73 12.32
N GLN A 513 -7.16 3.90 12.27
CA GLN A 513 -8.23 3.96 11.27
C GLN A 513 -9.47 4.62 11.88
N THR A 514 -10.06 5.64 11.24
CA THR A 514 -11.43 6.07 11.55
C THR A 514 -12.42 5.47 10.57
N VAL A 515 -13.64 5.21 11.04
CA VAL A 515 -14.72 4.67 10.21
C VAL A 515 -15.96 5.53 10.39
N GLY A 516 -16.40 6.14 9.31
CA GLY A 516 -17.71 6.80 9.20
C GLY A 516 -18.82 5.84 8.75
N PRO A 517 -20.09 6.21 8.93
CA PRO A 517 -21.23 5.35 8.60
C PRO A 517 -21.41 5.11 7.10
N GLN A 518 -20.89 5.98 6.23
CA GLN A 518 -20.98 5.83 4.77
C GLN A 518 -19.89 4.91 4.20
N GLN A 519 -18.69 4.90 4.80
CA GLN A 519 -17.53 4.18 4.27
C GLN A 519 -17.66 2.67 4.45
N ASN A 520 -18.01 2.22 5.66
CA ASN A 520 -18.21 0.81 5.98
C ASN A 520 -19.32 0.67 7.04
N PRO A 521 -20.60 0.61 6.61
CA PRO A 521 -21.74 0.62 7.51
C PRO A 521 -21.73 -0.52 8.53
N LEU A 522 -21.31 -1.73 8.12
CA LEU A 522 -21.30 -2.91 8.98
C LEU A 522 -20.21 -2.83 10.04
N LEU A 523 -19.00 -2.38 9.68
CA LEU A 523 -17.92 -2.15 10.65
C LEU A 523 -18.26 -1.00 11.61
N HIS A 524 -18.89 0.06 11.11
CA HIS A 524 -19.38 1.15 11.94
C HIS A 524 -20.43 0.65 12.95
N ALA A 525 -21.39 -0.19 12.50
CA ALA A 525 -22.36 -0.83 13.38
C ALA A 525 -21.68 -1.71 14.43
N LEU A 526 -20.71 -2.55 14.03
CA LEU A 526 -19.93 -3.38 14.95
C LEU A 526 -19.24 -2.56 16.05
N LEU A 527 -18.59 -1.46 15.67
CA LEU A 527 -17.94 -0.57 16.62
C LEU A 527 -18.94 0.13 17.54
N THR A 528 -20.12 0.49 17.03
CA THR A 528 -21.20 1.09 17.82
C THR A 528 -21.73 0.12 18.86
N GLU A 529 -21.97 -1.14 18.49
CA GLU A 529 -22.40 -2.19 19.40
C GLU A 529 -21.32 -2.52 20.44
N PHE A 530 -20.05 -2.59 20.03
CA PHE A 530 -18.94 -2.83 20.95
C PHE A 530 -18.77 -1.67 21.95
N ASP A 531 -18.93 -0.42 21.50
CA ASP A 531 -18.95 0.76 22.37
C ASP A 531 -20.12 0.72 23.36
N ALA A 532 -21.32 0.35 22.92
CA ALA A 532 -22.47 0.22 23.81
C ALA A 532 -22.24 -0.84 24.91
N LEU A 533 -21.54 -1.93 24.59
CA LEU A 533 -21.23 -3.01 25.53
C LEU A 533 -20.09 -2.70 26.50
N THR A 534 -19.09 -1.94 26.06
CA THR A 534 -17.81 -1.79 26.79
C THR A 534 -17.44 -0.35 27.16
N GLY A 535 -18.14 0.63 26.58
CA GLY A 535 -17.81 2.05 26.60
C GLY A 535 -16.51 2.39 25.86
N VAL A 536 -16.02 1.50 24.99
CA VAL A 536 -14.79 1.65 24.19
C VAL A 536 -15.16 1.62 22.70
N PRO A 537 -15.09 2.73 21.96
CA PRO A 537 -15.43 2.80 20.53
C PRO A 537 -14.24 2.44 19.64
N VAL A 538 -13.40 1.51 20.09
CA VAL A 538 -12.13 1.14 19.46
C VAL A 538 -11.99 -0.38 19.45
N LEU A 539 -11.57 -0.93 18.32
CA LEU A 539 -11.15 -2.32 18.18
C LEU A 539 -9.72 -2.39 17.69
N VAL A 540 -9.04 -3.51 17.95
CA VAL A 540 -7.82 -3.85 17.22
C VAL A 540 -8.20 -4.27 15.80
N ASN A 541 -7.49 -3.75 14.81
CA ASN A 541 -7.56 -4.19 13.42
C ASN A 541 -6.16 -4.52 12.90
N THR A 542 -5.98 -5.76 12.43
CA THR A 542 -4.77 -6.21 11.73
C THR A 542 -5.15 -7.01 10.50
N SER A 543 -4.21 -7.20 9.57
CA SER A 543 -4.45 -7.93 8.32
C SER A 543 -5.01 -9.32 8.58
N PHE A 544 -5.91 -9.84 7.74
CA PHE A 544 -6.34 -11.25 7.82
C PHE A 544 -5.48 -12.10 6.90
N ASN A 545 -4.46 -12.74 7.50
CA ASN A 545 -3.47 -13.61 6.85
C ASN A 545 -2.62 -14.35 7.90
N THR A 546 -1.72 -15.21 7.47
CA THR A 546 -0.65 -15.77 8.30
C THR A 546 0.71 -15.27 7.80
N ARG A 547 1.80 -15.69 8.44
CA ARG A 547 3.15 -15.23 8.09
C ARG A 547 3.53 -15.67 6.67
N GLY A 548 3.89 -14.70 5.83
CA GLY A 548 4.36 -14.95 4.47
C GLY A 548 3.26 -14.91 3.42
N GLU A 549 2.00 -14.97 3.83
CA GLU A 549 0.84 -14.96 2.93
C GLU A 549 0.29 -13.53 2.72
N PRO A 550 -0.25 -13.23 1.53
CA PRO A 550 -1.08 -12.05 1.28
C PRO A 550 -2.35 -12.02 2.16
N ILE A 551 -3.02 -10.87 2.22
CA ILE A 551 -4.36 -10.76 2.81
C ILE A 551 -5.32 -11.69 2.07
N VAL A 552 -6.15 -12.45 2.81
CA VAL A 552 -7.14 -13.37 2.25
C VAL A 552 -8.11 -12.64 1.30
N CYS A 553 -8.39 -13.25 0.15
CA CYS A 553 -9.25 -12.65 -0.88
C CYS A 553 -10.61 -13.34 -0.93
N THR A 554 -10.61 -14.67 -1.06
CA THR A 554 -11.80 -15.50 -1.28
C THR A 554 -12.33 -16.14 0.01
N PRO A 555 -13.59 -16.65 0.03
CA PRO A 555 -14.10 -17.43 1.15
C PRO A 555 -13.23 -18.64 1.49
N ARG A 556 -12.65 -19.29 0.46
CA ARG A 556 -11.69 -20.38 0.63
C ARG A 556 -10.48 -19.92 1.44
N ASP A 557 -9.84 -18.83 1.01
CA ASP A 557 -8.66 -18.29 1.68
C ASP A 557 -8.93 -17.96 3.16
N ALA A 558 -10.10 -17.34 3.44
CA ALA A 558 -10.49 -16.95 4.79
C ALA A 558 -10.72 -18.17 5.70
N ILE A 559 -11.37 -19.21 5.18
CA ILE A 559 -11.65 -20.47 5.88
C ILE A 559 -10.36 -21.26 6.12
N GLU A 560 -9.49 -21.36 5.11
CA GLU A 560 -8.18 -22.01 5.24
C GLU A 560 -7.30 -21.29 6.27
N CYS A 561 -7.23 -19.96 6.19
CA CYS A 561 -6.52 -19.15 7.19
C CYS A 561 -7.14 -19.31 8.59
N PHE A 562 -8.47 -19.36 8.71
CA PHE A 562 -9.13 -19.58 9.99
C PHE A 562 -8.76 -20.92 10.60
N TRP A 563 -8.88 -22.03 9.85
CA TRP A 563 -8.60 -23.36 10.38
C TRP A 563 -7.12 -23.59 10.69
N THR A 564 -6.21 -22.96 9.95
CA THR A 564 -4.75 -23.11 10.14
C THR A 564 -4.13 -22.13 11.15
N SER A 565 -4.90 -21.18 11.71
CA SER A 565 -4.42 -20.21 12.70
C SER A 565 -5.14 -20.31 14.04
N PRO A 566 -4.58 -19.85 15.17
CA PRO A 566 -5.23 -19.89 16.48
C PRO A 566 -6.30 -18.78 16.68
N LEU A 567 -7.12 -18.52 15.65
CA LEU A 567 -8.30 -17.65 15.75
C LEU A 567 -9.44 -18.35 16.51
N ASP A 568 -10.19 -17.58 17.29
CA ASP A 568 -11.29 -18.11 18.11
C ASP A 568 -12.57 -18.31 17.28
N ALA A 569 -12.82 -17.44 16.30
CA ALA A 569 -13.97 -17.52 15.41
C ALA A 569 -13.69 -16.87 14.03
N LEU A 570 -14.48 -17.23 13.03
CA LEU A 570 -14.55 -16.57 11.73
C LEU A 570 -15.98 -16.07 11.49
N VAL A 571 -16.12 -14.78 11.28
CA VAL A 571 -17.34 -14.13 10.80
C VAL A 571 -17.15 -13.81 9.32
N ILE A 572 -17.90 -14.49 8.45
CA ILE A 572 -17.81 -14.39 6.99
C ILE A 572 -19.22 -14.21 6.40
N GLY A 573 -19.47 -13.04 5.80
CA GLY A 573 -20.84 -12.64 5.45
C GLY A 573 -21.73 -12.68 6.69
N SER A 574 -22.91 -13.31 6.56
CA SER A 574 -23.81 -13.55 7.70
C SER A 574 -23.53 -14.83 8.48
N PHE A 575 -22.37 -15.48 8.29
CA PHE A 575 -22.08 -16.78 8.91
C PHE A 575 -20.98 -16.69 9.97
N LEU A 576 -21.14 -17.45 11.04
CA LEU A 576 -20.13 -17.65 12.07
C LEU A 576 -19.68 -19.10 12.09
N MET A 577 -18.35 -19.28 12.14
CA MET A 577 -17.69 -20.52 12.48
C MET A 577 -16.90 -20.35 13.78
N GLU A 578 -16.96 -21.35 14.65
CA GLU A 578 -16.24 -21.37 15.92
C GLU A 578 -15.44 -22.68 15.99
N LYS A 579 -14.21 -22.61 16.53
CA LYS A 579 -13.43 -23.83 16.77
C LYS A 579 -13.98 -24.56 18.00
N PRO A 580 -14.03 -25.91 17.98
CA PRO A 580 -14.29 -26.69 19.18
C PRO A 580 -13.25 -26.32 20.25
N ARG A 581 -13.71 -26.06 21.47
CA ARG A 581 -12.85 -25.79 22.62
C ARG A 581 -12.28 -27.07 23.22
#